data_AF-X0SWX9-F1
#
_entry.id   AF-X0SWX9-F1
#
_cell.length_a   1.000
_cell.length_b   1.000
_cell.length_c   1.000
_cell.angle_alpha   90.00
_cell.angle_beta   90.00
_cell.angle_gamma   90.00
#
_symmetry.space_group_name_H-M   'P 1'
#
loop_
_entity.id
_entity.type
_entity.pdbx_description
1 polymer ?
#
loop_
_entity_poly.entity_id
_entity_poly.type
_entity_poly.pdbx_seq_one_letter_code
_entity_poly.pdbx_strand_id
1 'polypeptide(L)'
;EARLNRKKHLIKGLSKISEAIQIYQRIKYLLNERLEIVEENQELSEDETIIRDKEQELYDKCIKSLNATIKLKEEIEFALNQLKEKGIQQEDLRKISDLTQEYEVDLYDVIVDTFKQDDQTKNALIDTLEKIDDIFNQYDNWKEVDLTVF
;
A
#
# COMPACT_ATOMS: atom_id res chain seq x y z
N GLU A 1 -7.63 -4.71 -1.67
CA GLU A 1 -7.11 -5.43 -2.87
C GLU A 1 -5.63 -5.81 -2.77
N ALA A 2 -4.70 -4.87 -2.55
CA ALA A 2 -3.26 -5.17 -2.47
C ALA A 2 -2.93 -6.35 -1.52
N ARG A 3 -3.50 -6.32 -0.30
CA ARG A 3 -3.38 -7.40 0.69
C ARG A 3 -3.87 -8.76 0.16
N LEU A 4 -4.93 -8.82 -0.64
CA LEU A 4 -5.42 -10.08 -1.23
C LEU A 4 -4.49 -10.59 -2.32
N ASN A 5 -4.02 -9.68 -3.18
CA ASN A 5 -3.15 -10.02 -4.31
C ASN A 5 -1.75 -10.48 -3.88
N ARG A 6 -1.26 -10.10 -2.70
CA ARG A 6 0.14 -10.38 -2.29
C ARG A 6 0.58 -11.85 -2.39
N LYS A 7 -0.35 -12.80 -2.16
CA LYS A 7 -0.08 -14.24 -2.15
C LYS A 7 -0.04 -14.89 -3.53
N LYS A 8 -0.67 -14.28 -4.53
CA LYS A 8 -0.82 -14.85 -5.89
C LYS A 8 -0.29 -13.95 -7.00
N HIS A 9 -0.27 -12.65 -6.76
CA HIS A 9 0.04 -11.61 -7.73
C HIS A 9 0.78 -10.47 -7.03
N LEU A 10 2.00 -10.73 -6.56
CA LEU A 10 2.79 -9.78 -5.77
C LEU A 10 2.95 -8.43 -6.51
N ILE A 11 3.26 -8.47 -7.81
CA ILE A 11 3.45 -7.26 -8.63
C ILE A 11 2.15 -6.45 -8.77
N LYS A 12 1.01 -7.14 -8.97
CA LYS A 12 -0.32 -6.52 -8.97
C LYS A 12 -0.67 -5.94 -7.60
N GLY A 13 -0.22 -6.58 -6.52
CA GLY A 13 -0.34 -6.04 -5.17
C GLY A 13 0.36 -4.70 -5.03
N LEU A 14 1.60 -4.59 -5.51
CA LEU A 14 2.39 -3.35 -5.50
C LEU A 14 1.76 -2.24 -6.36
N SER A 15 1.22 -2.59 -7.53
CA SER A 15 0.53 -1.62 -8.39
C SER A 15 -0.68 -1.03 -7.66
N LYS A 16 -1.45 -1.86 -6.96
CA LYS A 16 -2.61 -1.42 -6.17
C LYS A 16 -2.25 -0.48 -5.01
N ILE A 17 -1.08 -0.64 -4.41
CA ILE A 17 -0.59 0.31 -3.40
C ILE A 17 -0.29 1.66 -4.05
N SER A 18 0.35 1.66 -5.22
CA SER A 18 0.65 2.90 -5.96
C SER A 18 -0.62 3.60 -6.44
N GLU A 19 -1.61 2.86 -6.93
CA GLU A 19 -2.94 3.38 -7.28
C GLU A 19 -3.62 4.04 -6.06
N ALA A 20 -3.58 3.40 -4.89
CA ALA A 20 -4.15 3.95 -3.66
C ALA A 20 -3.47 5.26 -3.24
N ILE A 21 -2.15 5.35 -3.35
CA ILE A 21 -1.38 6.59 -3.08
C ILE A 21 -1.86 7.72 -4.00
N GLN A 22 -2.01 7.45 -5.31
CA GLN A 22 -2.49 8.44 -6.27
C GLN A 22 -3.90 8.93 -5.95
N ILE A 23 -4.80 8.02 -5.54
CA ILE A 23 -6.16 8.36 -5.11
C ILE A 23 -6.12 9.29 -3.90
N TYR A 24 -5.36 8.94 -2.85
CA TYR A 24 -5.25 9.79 -1.67
C TYR A 24 -4.60 11.15 -1.96
N GLN A 25 -3.58 11.20 -2.83
CA GLN A 25 -3.00 12.46 -3.28
C GLN A 25 -4.03 13.34 -4.00
N ARG A 26 -4.88 12.74 -4.85
CA ARG A 26 -5.94 13.47 -5.55
C ARG A 26 -7.01 13.97 -4.60
N ILE A 27 -7.45 13.15 -3.64
CA ILE A 27 -8.44 13.55 -2.61
C ILE A 27 -7.88 14.67 -1.75
N LYS A 28 -6.64 14.54 -1.27
CA LYS A 28 -5.94 15.59 -0.53
C LYS A 28 -5.96 16.91 -1.31
N TYR A 29 -5.60 16.87 -2.59
CA TYR A 29 -5.59 18.07 -3.43
C TYR A 29 -6.98 18.70 -3.56
N LEU A 30 -8.02 17.91 -3.84
CA LEU A 30 -9.40 18.41 -3.97
C LEU A 30 -9.96 18.99 -2.67
N LEU A 31 -9.64 18.36 -1.53
CA LEU A 31 -10.02 18.87 -0.20
C LEU A 31 -9.25 20.14 0.13
N ASN A 32 -7.95 20.20 -0.20
CA ASN A 32 -7.15 21.42 -0.04
C ASN A 32 -7.71 22.55 -0.89
N GLU A 33 -8.07 22.32 -2.16
CA GLU A 33 -8.71 23.33 -2.99
C GLU A 33 -10.03 23.83 -2.38
N ARG A 34 -10.85 22.96 -1.79
CA ARG A 34 -12.10 23.38 -1.13
C ARG A 34 -11.84 24.20 0.13
N LEU A 35 -10.84 23.80 0.94
CA LEU A 35 -10.43 24.53 2.13
C LEU A 35 -9.73 25.86 1.80
N GLU A 36 -8.99 25.94 0.68
CA GLU A 36 -8.33 27.13 0.13
C GLU A 36 -9.28 28.04 -0.71
N ILE A 37 -10.59 27.75 -0.75
CA ILE A 37 -11.62 28.65 -1.29
C ILE A 37 -12.50 29.18 -0.13
N VAL A 38 -11.88 29.78 0.90
CA VAL A 38 -12.56 30.76 1.80
C VAL A 38 -11.54 31.76 2.39
N GLU A 39 -10.46 32.11 1.68
CA GLU A 39 -9.58 33.22 2.11
C GLU A 39 -10.14 34.61 1.72
N GLU A 40 -11.37 34.69 1.19
CA GLU A 40 -12.11 35.95 1.07
C GLU A 40 -13.20 36.04 2.15
N ASN A 41 -12.89 36.78 3.22
CA ASN A 41 -13.77 37.28 4.28
C ASN A 41 -15.28 37.16 4.00
N GLN A 42 -15.90 36.07 4.46
CA GLN A 42 -17.35 36.00 4.67
C GLN A 42 -17.63 35.40 6.05
N GLU A 43 -18.53 36.04 6.80
CA GLU A 43 -19.12 35.42 7.99
C GLU A 43 -19.84 34.15 7.53
N LEU A 44 -19.25 32.98 7.81
CA LEU A 44 -19.86 31.69 7.54
C LEU A 44 -21.08 31.51 8.44
N SER A 45 -22.18 31.02 7.88
CA SER A 45 -23.31 30.51 8.64
C SER A 45 -22.90 29.28 9.49
N GLU A 46 -23.77 28.90 10.43
CA GLU A 46 -23.56 27.68 11.24
C GLU A 46 -23.43 26.43 10.36
N ASP A 47 -24.26 26.31 9.33
CA ASP A 47 -24.24 25.19 8.39
C ASP A 47 -22.92 25.14 7.59
N GLU A 48 -22.43 26.28 7.12
CA GLU A 48 -21.17 26.38 6.38
C GLU A 48 -19.96 26.08 7.28
N THR A 49 -20.01 26.48 8.55
CA THR A 49 -19.00 26.12 9.55
C THR A 49 -18.95 24.61 9.79
N ILE A 50 -20.11 23.96 9.92
CA ILE A 50 -20.20 22.50 10.07
C ILE A 50 -19.62 21.78 8.84
N ILE A 51 -19.89 22.27 7.63
CA ILE A 51 -19.35 21.70 6.40
C ILE A 51 -17.83 21.82 6.36
N ARG A 52 -17.29 23.02 6.63
CA ARG A 52 -15.85 23.27 6.66
C ARG A 52 -15.14 22.37 7.67
N ASP A 53 -15.68 22.25 8.88
CA ASP A 53 -15.08 21.43 9.93
C ASP A 53 -15.05 19.94 9.54
N LYS A 54 -16.10 19.44 8.87
CA LYS A 54 -16.12 18.09 8.29
C LYS A 54 -15.10 17.91 7.16
N GLU A 55 -14.95 18.91 6.30
CA GLU A 55 -13.96 18.87 5.22
C GLU A 55 -12.53 18.84 5.77
N GLN A 56 -12.26 19.61 6.83
CA GLN A 56 -10.99 19.59 7.54
C GLN A 56 -10.73 18.22 8.18
N GLU A 57 -11.72 17.62 8.84
CA GLU A 57 -11.59 16.28 9.41
C GLU A 57 -11.28 15.23 8.33
N LEU A 58 -11.97 15.28 7.19
CA LEU A 58 -11.71 14.41 6.05
C LEU A 58 -10.30 14.62 5.47
N TYR A 59 -9.83 15.87 5.42
CA TYR A 59 -8.49 16.21 4.96
C TYR A 59 -7.42 15.58 5.87
N ASP A 60 -7.57 15.72 7.18
CA ASP A 60 -6.65 15.16 8.16
C ASP A 60 -6.64 13.63 8.11
N LYS A 61 -7.82 13.00 7.99
CA LYS A 61 -7.96 11.55 7.81
C LYS A 61 -7.30 11.06 6.51
N CYS A 62 -7.43 11.84 5.43
CA CYS A 62 -6.81 11.55 4.15
C CYS A 62 -5.28 11.61 4.24
N ILE A 63 -4.71 12.64 4.91
CA ILE A 63 -3.26 12.76 5.12
C ILE A 63 -2.71 11.57 5.90
N LYS A 64 -3.37 11.19 7.02
CA LYS A 64 -2.95 10.03 7.82
C LYS A 64 -2.94 8.75 6.97
N SER A 65 -4.01 8.51 6.23
CA SER A 65 -4.15 7.34 5.35
C SER A 65 -3.11 7.33 4.23
N LEU A 66 -2.83 8.50 3.63
CA LEU A 66 -1.80 8.67 2.61
C LEU A 66 -0.41 8.31 3.17
N ASN A 67 -0.03 8.90 4.30
CA ASN A 67 1.28 8.69 4.92
C ASN A 67 1.49 7.22 5.32
N ALA A 68 0.47 6.59 5.92
CA ALA A 68 0.52 5.17 6.24
C ALA A 68 0.70 4.30 4.98
N THR A 69 0.06 4.67 3.87
CA THR A 69 0.15 3.92 2.60
C THR A 69 1.47 4.14 1.88
N ILE A 70 2.06 5.35 1.96
CA ILE A 70 3.43 5.62 1.50
C ILE A 70 4.42 4.77 2.30
N LYS A 71 4.30 4.77 3.63
CA LYS A 71 5.15 3.93 4.49
C LYS A 71 5.03 2.44 4.14
N LEU A 72 3.81 1.94 3.94
CA LEU A 72 3.58 0.57 3.47
C LEU A 72 4.36 0.26 2.18
N LYS A 73 4.34 1.17 1.21
CA LYS A 73 5.08 1.01 -0.04
C LYS A 73 6.59 0.97 0.22
N GLU A 74 7.12 1.91 0.99
CA GLU A 74 8.55 2.03 1.29
C GLU A 74 9.09 0.80 2.02
N GLU A 75 8.37 0.30 3.02
CA GLU A 75 8.75 -0.89 3.79
C GLU A 75 8.76 -2.16 2.92
N ILE A 76 7.76 -2.31 2.03
CA ILE A 76 7.74 -3.44 1.08
C ILE A 76 8.87 -3.31 0.06
N GLU A 77 9.10 -2.12 -0.49
CA GLU A 77 10.21 -1.88 -1.43
C GLU A 77 11.57 -2.15 -0.77
N PHE A 78 11.73 -1.79 0.51
CA PHE A 78 12.91 -2.12 1.30
C PHE A 78 13.07 -3.63 1.46
N ALA A 79 12.02 -4.36 1.85
CA ALA A 79 12.05 -5.82 1.98
C ALA A 79 12.41 -6.52 0.65
N LEU A 80 11.92 -6.00 -0.48
CA LEU A 80 12.25 -6.50 -1.81
C LEU A 80 13.68 -6.12 -2.24
N ASN A 81 14.19 -4.95 -1.87
CA ASN A 81 15.55 -4.56 -2.18
C ASN A 81 16.59 -5.41 -1.45
N GLN A 82 16.28 -5.96 -0.26
CA GLN A 82 17.15 -6.92 0.44
C GLN A 82 17.39 -8.21 -0.36
N LEU A 83 16.52 -8.55 -1.32
CA LEU A 83 16.73 -9.70 -2.22
C LEU A 83 17.87 -9.45 -3.21
N LYS A 84 18.15 -8.18 -3.56
CA LYS A 84 19.28 -7.83 -4.44
C LYS A 84 20.63 -8.17 -3.81
N GLU A 85 20.74 -7.99 -2.49
CA GLU A 85 21.95 -8.38 -1.73
C GLU A 85 22.20 -9.90 -1.78
N LYS A 86 21.14 -10.67 -2.05
CA LYS A 86 21.17 -12.13 -2.22
C LYS A 86 21.24 -12.56 -3.69
N GLY A 87 21.45 -11.62 -4.61
CA GLY A 87 21.60 -11.89 -6.06
C GLY A 87 20.29 -12.02 -6.84
N ILE A 88 19.14 -11.79 -6.20
CA ILE A 88 17.82 -11.93 -6.82
C ILE A 88 17.36 -10.55 -7.31
N GLN A 89 17.09 -10.43 -8.61
CA GLN A 89 16.65 -9.17 -9.19
C GLN A 89 15.13 -9.03 -9.20
N GLN A 90 14.68 -7.79 -9.35
CA GLN A 90 13.26 -7.47 -9.43
C GLN A 90 12.58 -8.09 -10.66
N GLU A 91 13.34 -8.34 -11.73
CA GLU A 91 12.85 -9.03 -12.92
C GLU A 91 12.56 -10.51 -12.65
N ASP A 92 13.34 -11.15 -11.78
CA ASP A 92 13.12 -12.55 -11.39
C ASP A 92 11.82 -12.66 -10.60
N LEU A 93 11.55 -11.71 -9.70
CA LEU A 93 10.29 -11.62 -8.98
C LEU A 93 9.09 -11.39 -9.91
N ARG A 94 9.27 -10.62 -11.00
CA ARG A 94 8.22 -10.46 -12.03
C ARG A 94 7.93 -11.78 -12.72
N LYS A 95 8.95 -12.51 -13.16
CA LYS A 95 8.78 -13.82 -13.81
C LYS A 95 8.02 -14.81 -12.93
N ILE A 96 8.37 -14.89 -11.63
CA ILE A 96 7.66 -15.75 -10.68
C ILE A 96 6.21 -15.26 -10.48
N SER A 97 5.99 -13.94 -10.40
CA SER A 97 4.65 -13.36 -10.30
C SER A 97 3.80 -13.58 -11.55
N ASP A 98 4.39 -13.63 -12.74
CA ASP A 98 3.69 -13.87 -14.00
C ASP A 98 3.26 -15.34 -14.10
N LEU A 99 4.15 -16.27 -13.71
CA LEU A 99 3.83 -17.71 -13.63
C LEU A 99 2.69 -17.96 -12.64
N THR A 100 2.76 -17.41 -11.44
CA THR A 100 1.69 -17.57 -10.44
C THR A 100 0.38 -16.93 -10.89
N GLN A 101 0.45 -15.85 -11.66
CA GLN A 101 -0.72 -15.20 -12.21
C GLN A 101 -1.41 -16.01 -13.31
N GLU A 102 -0.65 -16.57 -14.25
CA GLU A 102 -1.18 -17.35 -15.37
C GLU A 102 -1.95 -18.60 -14.89
N TYR A 103 -1.49 -19.21 -13.80
CA TYR A 103 -2.04 -20.48 -13.30
C TYR A 103 -2.88 -20.33 -12.01
N GLU A 104 -3.09 -19.11 -11.51
CA GLU A 104 -3.78 -18.79 -10.23
C GLU A 104 -3.23 -19.55 -8.99
N VAL A 105 -1.96 -19.93 -9.03
CA VAL A 105 -1.26 -20.72 -8.00
C VAL A 105 -0.70 -19.81 -6.92
N ASP A 106 -0.56 -20.33 -5.70
CA ASP A 106 0.10 -19.61 -4.61
C ASP A 106 1.60 -19.40 -4.91
N LEU A 107 2.07 -18.19 -4.63
CA LEU A 107 3.45 -17.78 -4.85
C LEU A 107 4.44 -18.62 -4.02
N TYR A 108 4.04 -19.02 -2.81
CA TYR A 108 4.84 -19.88 -1.96
C TYR A 108 5.11 -21.23 -2.63
N ASP A 109 4.07 -21.88 -3.15
CA ASP A 109 4.16 -23.19 -3.78
C ASP A 109 5.09 -23.15 -5.00
N VAL A 110 4.94 -22.12 -5.84
CA VAL A 110 5.81 -21.92 -7.02
C VAL A 110 7.27 -21.71 -6.62
N ILE A 111 7.54 -20.97 -5.55
CA ILE A 111 8.90 -20.76 -5.05
C ILE A 111 9.51 -22.06 -4.53
N VAL A 112 8.76 -22.83 -3.74
CA VAL A 112 9.22 -24.12 -3.20
C VAL A 112 9.55 -25.11 -4.31
N ASP A 113 8.70 -25.20 -5.34
CA ASP A 113 8.90 -26.12 -6.45
C ASP A 113 10.03 -25.66 -7.39
N THR A 114 10.08 -24.36 -7.73
CA THR A 114 11.08 -23.81 -8.66
C THR A 114 12.49 -23.86 -8.07
N PHE A 115 12.64 -23.57 -6.78
CA PHE A 115 13.93 -23.49 -6.10
C PHE A 115 14.20 -24.67 -5.17
N LYS A 116 13.60 -25.84 -5.44
CA LYS A 116 13.75 -27.04 -4.62
C LYS A 116 15.21 -27.46 -4.37
N GLN A 117 16.10 -27.19 -5.31
CA GLN A 117 17.54 -27.51 -5.22
C GLN A 117 18.42 -26.31 -4.83
N ASP A 118 17.84 -25.10 -4.72
CA ASP A 118 18.55 -23.88 -4.31
C ASP A 118 17.91 -23.35 -3.02
N ASP A 119 18.33 -23.95 -1.91
CA ASP A 119 17.81 -23.61 -0.58
C ASP A 119 18.08 -22.16 -0.18
N GLN A 120 19.19 -21.58 -0.65
CA GLN A 120 19.54 -20.20 -0.32
C GLN A 120 18.55 -19.22 -0.95
N THR A 121 18.27 -19.35 -2.24
CA THR A 121 17.31 -18.51 -2.96
C THR A 121 15.89 -18.75 -2.47
N LYS A 122 15.51 -20.01 -2.25
CA LYS A 122 14.19 -20.38 -1.72
C LYS A 122 13.91 -19.72 -0.37
N ASN A 123 14.81 -19.89 0.60
CA ASN A 123 14.62 -19.33 1.94
C ASN A 123 14.62 -17.80 1.90
N ALA A 124 15.49 -17.20 1.10
CA ALA A 124 15.51 -15.76 0.90
C ALA A 124 14.16 -15.19 0.44
N LEU A 125 13.53 -15.83 -0.55
CA LEU A 125 12.24 -15.42 -1.08
C LEU A 125 11.12 -15.61 -0.05
N ILE A 126 11.08 -16.77 0.63
CA ILE A 126 10.09 -17.07 1.67
C ILE A 126 10.18 -16.05 2.80
N ASP A 127 11.37 -15.81 3.35
CA ASP A 127 11.60 -14.83 4.41
C ASP A 127 11.09 -13.44 4.01
N THR A 128 11.30 -13.05 2.74
CA THR A 128 10.81 -11.76 2.23
C THR A 128 9.30 -11.73 2.12
N LEU A 129 8.63 -12.82 1.70
CA LEU A 129 7.17 -12.89 1.66
C LEU A 129 6.57 -12.81 3.06
N GLU A 130 7.16 -13.50 4.04
CA GLU A 130 6.75 -13.41 5.45
C GLU A 130 6.88 -11.99 6.00
N LYS A 131 8.01 -11.31 5.72
CA LYS A 131 8.19 -9.90 6.06
C LYS A 131 7.11 -9.00 5.44
N ILE A 132 6.75 -9.23 4.19
CA ILE A 132 5.69 -8.46 3.51
C ILE A 132 4.33 -8.69 4.21
N ASP A 133 4.03 -9.92 4.61
CA ASP A 133 2.84 -10.25 5.39
C ASP A 133 2.82 -9.50 6.73
N ASP A 134 3.96 -9.46 7.43
CA ASP A 134 4.11 -8.71 8.68
C ASP A 134 3.94 -7.20 8.49
N ILE A 135 4.51 -6.64 7.43
CA ILE A 135 4.33 -5.22 7.09
C ILE A 135 2.85 -4.91 6.84
N PHE A 136 2.13 -5.79 6.14
CA PHE A 136 0.68 -5.63 5.97
C PHE A 136 -0.07 -5.70 7.30
N ASN A 137 0.34 -6.53 8.25
CA ASN A 137 -0.28 -6.58 9.58
C ASN A 137 -0.01 -5.28 10.37
N GLN A 138 1.21 -4.74 10.27
CA GLN A 138 1.57 -3.48 10.91
C GLN A 138 0.85 -2.26 10.31
N TYR A 139 0.54 -2.30 9.01
CA TYR A 139 -0.21 -1.24 8.33
C TYR A 139 -1.56 -0.93 9.00
N ASP A 140 -2.24 -1.94 9.55
CA ASP A 140 -3.52 -1.72 10.25
C ASP A 140 -3.34 -0.81 11.47
N ASN A 141 -2.20 -0.88 12.15
CA ASN A 141 -1.87 -0.01 13.28
C ASN A 141 -1.45 1.39 12.82
N TRP A 142 -0.74 1.52 11.69
CA TRP A 142 -0.35 2.83 11.15
C TRP A 142 -1.54 3.60 10.60
N LYS A 143 -2.53 2.87 10.11
CA LYS A 143 -3.76 3.42 9.56
C LYS A 143 -4.72 3.85 10.66
N GLU A 144 -4.49 3.61 11.96
CA GLU A 144 -5.44 3.96 13.05
C GLU A 144 -6.06 5.35 12.84
N VAL A 145 -7.22 5.29 12.22
CA VAL A 145 -8.13 6.35 11.86
C VAL A 145 -9.43 5.69 12.25
N ASP A 146 -10.01 6.16 13.35
CA ASP A 146 -11.40 5.87 13.68
C ASP A 146 -12.25 6.30 12.47
N LEU A 147 -12.47 5.36 11.56
CA LEU A 147 -13.50 5.41 10.54
C LEU A 147 -14.80 4.94 11.19
N THR A 148 -15.17 5.54 12.32
CA THR A 148 -16.57 5.59 12.72
C THR A 148 -17.26 6.50 11.72
N VAL A 149 -17.78 5.87 10.67
CA VAL A 149 -18.72 6.48 9.74
C VAL A 149 -19.99 6.74 10.56
N PHE A 150 -20.24 8.01 10.88
CA PHE A 150 -21.51 8.47 11.44
C PHE A 150 -22.60 8.46 10.36
#